data_AF-A0A822GZW3-F1
#
_entry.id   AF-A0A822GZW3-F1
#
_cell.length_a   1.000
_cell.length_b   1.000
_cell.length_c   1.000
_cell.angle_alpha   90.00
_cell.angle_beta   90.00
_cell.angle_gamma   90.00
#
_symmetry.space_group_name_H-M   'P 1'
#
loop_
_entity.id
_entity.type
_entity.pdbx_description
1 polymer ?
#
loop_
_entity_poly.entity_id
_entity_poly.type
_entity_poly.pdbx_seq_one_letter_code
_entity_poly.pdbx_strand_id
1 'polypeptide(L)'
;QIAHLPYKSDNYDVEFVFTILLPKQGISLDEVEQKLTSQPDLMQQVLSDKNTTRKRLLLYIPKFKMEAKFELNDVLIQLGIINAFSESKADFTGIVSEQYDRNGLYISKVEEL
;
A
#
# COMPACT_ATOMS: atom_id res chain seq x y z
N GLN A 1 -12.26 -0.38 -15.67
CA GLN A 1 -13.29 -1.35 -15.25
C GLN A 1 -12.86 -1.90 -13.90
N ILE A 2 -13.80 -2.16 -12.98
CA ILE A 2 -13.49 -2.62 -11.62
C ILE A 2 -14.23 -3.94 -11.38
N ALA A 3 -13.56 -4.92 -10.78
CA ALA A 3 -14.17 -6.17 -10.34
C ALA A 3 -13.72 -6.49 -8.91
N HIS A 4 -14.68 -6.85 -8.06
CA HIS A 4 -14.45 -7.27 -6.68
C HIS A 4 -14.70 -8.78 -6.55
N LEU A 5 -13.70 -9.53 -6.09
CA LEU A 5 -13.76 -10.96 -5.89
C LEU A 5 -13.56 -11.27 -4.40
N PRO A 6 -14.65 -11.47 -3.64
CA PRO A 6 -14.56 -11.78 -2.22
C PRO A 6 -13.97 -13.18 -2.01
N TYR A 7 -13.06 -13.29 -1.05
CA TYR A 7 -12.57 -14.58 -0.59
C TYR A 7 -13.58 -15.25 0.33
N LYS A 8 -13.52 -16.58 0.42
CA LYS A 8 -14.32 -17.32 1.39
C LYS A 8 -13.92 -16.89 2.80
N SER A 9 -14.92 -16.54 3.60
CA SER A 9 -14.79 -16.32 5.04
C SER A 9 -15.55 -17.41 5.79
N ASP A 10 -15.04 -17.81 6.95
CA ASP A 10 -15.72 -18.77 7.84
C ASP A 10 -16.79 -18.08 8.69
N ASN A 11 -16.70 -16.76 8.83
CA ASN A 11 -17.74 -15.91 9.40
C ASN A 11 -18.64 -15.39 8.27
N TYR A 12 -19.89 -15.02 8.58
CA TYR A 12 -20.84 -14.50 7.57
C TYR A 12 -20.42 -13.14 6.96
N ASP A 13 -19.34 -12.54 7.47
CA ASP A 13 -18.77 -11.28 6.99
C ASP A 13 -17.59 -11.52 6.04
N VAL A 14 -17.54 -10.73 4.96
CA VAL A 14 -16.43 -10.76 3.99
C VAL A 14 -15.23 -10.01 4.58
N GLU A 15 -14.16 -10.72 4.90
CA GLU A 15 -12.95 -10.13 5.49
C GLU A 15 -11.95 -9.64 4.43
N PHE A 16 -11.82 -10.36 3.31
CA PHE A 16 -10.86 -10.04 2.25
C PHE A 16 -11.52 -10.04 0.87
N VAL A 17 -11.16 -9.04 0.06
CA VAL A 17 -11.64 -8.88 -1.32
C VAL A 17 -10.47 -8.62 -2.25
N PHE A 18 -10.35 -9.41 -3.30
CA PHE A 18 -9.43 -9.12 -4.39
C PHE A 18 -10.08 -8.14 -5.37
N THR A 19 -9.57 -6.91 -5.43
CA THR A 19 -10.07 -5.86 -6.33
C THR A 19 -9.18 -5.75 -7.56
N ILE A 20 -9.77 -5.87 -8.74
CA ILE A 20 -9.07 -5.76 -10.02
C ILE A 20 -9.50 -4.46 -10.69
N LEU A 21 -8.53 -3.58 -10.96
CA LEU A 21 -8.72 -2.39 -11.80
C LEU A 21 -8.10 -2.66 -13.17
N LEU A 22 -8.97 -2.83 -14.18
CA LEU A 22 -8.55 -3.05 -15.57
C LEU A 22 -8.74 -1.76 -16.38
N PRO A 23 -7.67 -1.10 -16.84
CA PRO A 23 -7.77 0.04 -17.73
C PRO A 23 -8.51 -0.32 -19.02
N LYS A 24 -9.19 0.66 -19.64
CA LYS A 24 -9.71 0.47 -20.99
C LYS A 24 -8.54 0.47 -21.98
N GLN A 25 -8.73 -0.16 -23.14
CA GLN A 25 -7.74 -0.10 -24.22
C GLN A 25 -7.40 1.36 -24.55
N GLY A 26 -6.10 1.64 -24.71
CA GLY A 26 -5.59 2.99 -24.97
C GLY A 26 -5.31 3.82 -23.71
N ILE A 27 -5.55 3.30 -22.51
CA ILE A 27 -5.15 3.93 -21.24
C ILE A 27 -3.98 3.12 -20.65
N SER A 28 -2.87 3.79 -20.34
CA SER A 28 -1.69 3.17 -19.70
C SER A 28 -1.90 2.94 -18.21
N LEU A 29 -1.06 2.09 -17.60
CA LEU A 29 -1.08 1.91 -16.14
C LEU A 29 -0.60 3.18 -15.42
N ASP A 30 0.44 3.84 -15.93
CA ASP A 30 0.96 5.10 -15.37
C ASP A 30 -0.13 6.19 -15.32
N GLU A 31 -0.96 6.31 -16.35
CA GLU A 31 -2.09 7.26 -16.36
C GLU A 31 -3.11 6.93 -15.25
N VAL A 32 -3.34 5.64 -15.00
CA VAL A 32 -4.24 5.20 -13.93
C VAL A 32 -3.64 5.47 -12.56
N GLU A 33 -2.36 5.18 -12.37
CA GLU A 33 -1.62 5.44 -11.12
C GLU A 33 -1.62 6.94 -10.78
N GLN A 34 -1.26 7.79 -11.75
CA GLN A 34 -1.30 9.24 -11.58
C GLN A 34 -2.70 9.74 -11.19
N LYS A 35 -3.74 9.18 -11.81
CA LYS A 35 -5.12 9.55 -11.48
C LYS A 35 -5.51 9.11 -10.06
N LEU A 36 -5.09 7.93 -9.62
CA LEU A 36 -5.33 7.44 -8.26
C LEU A 36 -4.59 8.29 -7.22
N THR A 37 -3.36 8.70 -7.50
CA THR A 37 -2.56 9.56 -6.59
C THR A 37 -3.08 11.00 -6.55
N SER A 38 -3.48 11.56 -7.69
CA SER A 38 -3.94 12.96 -7.78
C SER A 38 -5.37 13.17 -7.30
N GLN A 39 -6.16 12.09 -7.15
CA GLN A 39 -7.56 12.13 -6.73
C GLN A 39 -7.78 11.26 -5.48
N PRO A 40 -7.68 11.84 -4.27
CA PRO A 40 -7.72 11.08 -3.01
C PRO A 40 -9.00 10.24 -2.83
N ASP A 41 -10.13 10.79 -3.27
CA ASP A 41 -11.43 10.12 -3.16
C ASP A 41 -11.57 8.95 -4.14
N LEU A 42 -10.81 8.95 -5.25
CA LEU A 42 -10.92 7.92 -6.27
C LEU A 42 -10.49 6.55 -5.72
N MET A 43 -9.44 6.51 -4.90
CA MET A 43 -9.00 5.25 -4.30
C MET A 43 -10.09 4.66 -3.40
N GLN A 44 -10.73 5.48 -2.56
CA GLN A 44 -11.84 5.05 -1.72
C GLN A 44 -13.04 4.61 -2.56
N GLN A 45 -13.32 5.31 -3.65
CA GLN A 45 -14.40 4.96 -4.56
C GLN A 45 -14.15 3.61 -5.25
N VAL A 46 -12.93 3.36 -5.68
CA VAL A 46 -12.51 2.11 -6.33
C VAL A 46 -12.57 0.94 -5.36
N LEU A 47 -12.23 1.14 -4.08
CA LEU A 47 -12.26 0.10 -3.06
C LEU A 47 -13.64 -0.11 -2.43
N SER A 48 -14.60 0.78 -2.68
CA SER A 48 -15.94 0.69 -2.08
C SER A 48 -16.88 -0.19 -2.91
N ASP A 49 -17.37 -1.26 -2.28
CA ASP A 49 -18.40 -2.14 -2.87
C ASP A 49 -19.69 -1.39 -3.23
N LYS A 50 -19.99 -0.25 -2.58
CA LYS A 50 -21.18 0.58 -2.83
C LYS A 50 -21.21 1.17 -4.24
N ASN A 51 -20.04 1.34 -4.86
CA ASN A 51 -19.93 1.91 -6.21
C ASN A 51 -19.97 0.85 -7.31
N THR A 52 -20.21 -0.42 -6.94
CA THR A 52 -20.33 -1.51 -7.89
C THR A 52 -21.66 -2.23 -7.74
N THR A 53 -22.07 -2.94 -8.78
CA THR A 53 -23.33 -3.71 -8.78
C THR A 53 -23.01 -5.19 -8.95
N ARG A 54 -23.63 -6.03 -8.12
CA ARG A 54 -23.54 -7.49 -8.30
C ARG A 54 -24.15 -7.89 -9.63
N LYS A 55 -23.33 -8.42 -10.52
CA LYS A 55 -23.72 -8.88 -11.86
C LYS A 55 -22.98 -10.17 -12.19
N ARG A 56 -23.60 -11.03 -13.02
CA ARG A 56 -22.90 -12.17 -13.64
C ARG A 56 -21.91 -11.65 -14.68
N LEU A 57 -20.64 -11.99 -14.53
CA LEU A 57 -19.54 -11.54 -15.37
C LEU A 57 -18.82 -12.76 -15.95
N LEU A 58 -18.32 -12.62 -17.18
CA LEU A 58 -17.36 -13.55 -17.77
C LEU A 58 -15.96 -12.98 -17.54
N LEU A 59 -15.18 -13.62 -16.67
CA LEU A 59 -13.86 -13.14 -16.25
C LEU A 59 -12.76 -14.04 -16.80
N TYR A 60 -11.74 -13.41 -17.38
CA TYR A 60 -10.51 -14.06 -17.84
C TYR A 60 -9.35 -13.51 -17.02
N ILE A 61 -8.90 -14.27 -16.02
CA ILE A 61 -7.86 -13.85 -15.09
C ILE A 61 -6.65 -14.77 -15.27
N PRO A 62 -5.46 -14.25 -15.60
CA PRO A 62 -4.26 -15.06 -15.68
C PRO A 62 -3.90 -15.59 -14.28
N LYS A 63 -3.43 -16.83 -14.20
CA LYS A 63 -2.79 -17.32 -12.98
C LYS A 63 -1.40 -16.72 -12.89
N PHE A 64 -1.09 -16.08 -11.78
CA PHE A 64 0.24 -15.54 -11.53
C PHE A 64 0.65 -15.79 -10.07
N LYS A 65 1.95 -15.78 -9.84
CA LYS A 65 2.57 -15.73 -8.52
C LYS A 65 3.66 -14.66 -8.60
N MET A 66 3.71 -13.78 -7.61
CA MET A 66 4.72 -12.73 -7.50
C MET A 66 5.24 -12.72 -6.06
N GLU A 67 6.55 -12.54 -5.92
CA GLU A 67 7.23 -12.32 -4.65
C GLU A 67 8.04 -11.04 -4.83
N ALA A 68 7.96 -10.12 -3.87
CA ALA A 68 8.68 -8.86 -3.91
C ALA A 68 9.26 -8.57 -2.52
N LYS A 69 10.40 -7.90 -2.50
CA LYS A 69 11.05 -7.41 -1.29
C LYS A 69 11.34 -5.94 -1.49
N PHE A 70 10.98 -5.12 -0.52
CA PHE A 70 11.15 -3.67 -0.61
C PHE A 70 11.96 -3.17 0.56
N GLU A 71 12.97 -2.34 0.27
CA GLU A 71 13.63 -1.50 1.25
C GLU A 71 12.94 -0.13 1.22
N LEU A 72 12.29 0.24 2.32
CA LEU A 72 11.38 1.39 2.36
C LEU A 72 12.08 2.69 2.77
N ASN A 73 13.36 2.64 3.15
CA ASN A 73 14.13 3.80 3.62
C ASN A 73 13.96 5.01 2.70
N ASP A 74 14.32 4.86 1.42
CA ASP A 74 14.31 5.96 0.46
C ASP A 74 12.90 6.52 0.23
N VAL A 75 11.90 5.64 0.18
CA VAL A 75 10.49 6.04 -0.01
C VAL A 75 10.01 6.85 1.18
N LEU A 76 10.29 6.40 2.40
CA LEU A 76 9.89 7.09 3.64
C LEU A 76 10.61 8.43 3.81
N ILE A 77 11.89 8.49 3.42
CA ILE A 77 12.66 9.75 3.38
C ILE A 77 12.04 10.73 2.38
N GLN A 78 11.69 10.28 1.17
CA GLN A 78 11.03 11.10 0.17
C GLN A 78 9.64 11.59 0.60
N LEU A 79 8.93 10.79 1.41
CA LEU A 79 7.65 11.19 2.03
C LEU A 79 7.82 12.16 3.22
N GLY A 80 9.06 12.48 3.61
CA GLY A 80 9.37 13.49 4.62
C GLY A 80 9.81 12.94 5.98
N ILE A 81 9.87 11.62 6.15
CA ILE A 81 10.40 10.98 7.36
C ILE A 81 11.93 10.95 7.27
N ILE A 82 12.56 12.12 7.39
CA ILE A 82 14.01 12.27 7.15
C ILE A 82 14.81 12.06 8.45
N ASN A 83 14.40 12.73 9.54
CA ASN A 83 15.18 12.73 10.78
C ASN A 83 15.31 11.34 11.40
N ALA A 84 14.28 10.49 11.25
CA ALA A 84 14.28 9.12 11.79
C ALA A 84 15.45 8.27 11.28
N PHE A 85 15.97 8.54 10.08
CA PHE A 85 17.08 7.80 9.46
C PHE A 85 18.43 8.51 9.60
N SER A 86 18.48 9.64 10.30
CA SER A 86 19.69 10.45 10.45
C SER A 86 20.33 10.22 11.80
N GLU A 87 21.53 9.65 11.83
CA GLU A 87 22.29 9.40 13.07
C GLU A 87 22.40 10.64 13.97
N SER A 88 22.58 11.82 13.37
CA SER A 88 22.77 13.07 14.10
C SER A 88 21.48 13.84 14.44
N LYS A 89 20.32 13.42 13.92
CA LYS A 89 19.04 14.16 14.05
C LYS A 89 17.87 13.32 14.53
N ALA A 90 18.02 12.00 14.53
CA ALA A 90 17.01 11.11 15.06
C ALA A 90 16.83 11.37 16.55
N ASP A 91 15.58 11.54 16.96
CA ASP A 91 15.21 11.64 18.37
C ASP A 91 14.22 10.52 18.68
N PHE A 92 14.76 9.44 19.25
CA PHE A 92 13.99 8.31 19.76
C PHE A 92 14.13 8.19 21.29
N THR A 93 14.31 9.31 21.98
CA THR A 93 14.47 9.36 23.45
C THR A 93 13.26 8.80 24.21
N GLY A 94 12.08 8.78 23.58
CA GLY A 94 10.88 8.10 24.09
C GLY A 94 10.96 6.57 24.12
N ILE A 95 11.91 5.96 23.41
CA ILE A 95 12.17 4.52 23.40
C ILE A 95 13.39 4.18 24.26
N VAL A 96 14.51 4.87 24.02
CA VAL A 96 15.77 4.68 24.76
C VAL A 96 16.26 6.04 25.22
N SER A 97 16.39 6.24 26.53
CA SER A 97 16.94 7.49 27.07
C SER A 97 18.46 7.55 26.88
N GLU A 98 18.98 8.76 26.66
CA GLU A 98 20.40 9.04 26.41
C GLU A 98 21.34 8.55 27.53
N GLN A 99 20.81 8.36 28.74
CA GLN A 99 21.56 7.81 29.87
C GLN A 99 21.98 6.35 29.66
N TYR A 100 21.28 5.60 28.79
CA TYR A 100 21.56 4.20 28.49
C TYR A 100 22.28 4.00 27.14
N ASP A 101 22.16 4.95 26.21
CA ASP A 101 22.84 4.92 24.93
C ASP A 101 23.36 6.31 24.54
N ARG A 102 24.68 6.46 24.50
CA ARG A 102 25.36 7.71 24.12
C ARG A 102 25.52 7.87 22.61
N ASN A 103 25.35 6.79 21.84
CA ASN A 103 25.55 6.81 20.40
C ASN A 103 24.29 7.26 19.64
N GLY A 104 23.16 7.40 20.35
CA GLY A 104 21.88 7.78 19.77
C GLY A 104 21.24 6.64 19.01
N LEU A 105 19.91 6.54 19.10
CA LEU A 105 19.12 5.57 18.36
C LEU A 105 18.62 6.20 17.05
N TYR A 106 18.67 5.47 15.94
CA TYR A 106 18.11 5.87 14.65
C TYR A 106 17.66 4.63 13.85
N ILE A 107 16.82 4.84 12.84
CA ILE A 107 16.38 3.77 11.93
C ILE A 107 17.46 3.56 10.87
N SER A 108 18.10 2.40 10.89
CA SER A 108 19.05 2.01 9.85
C SER A 108 18.36 1.41 8.63
N LYS A 109 17.31 0.59 8.84
CA LYS A 109 16.63 -0.13 7.76
C LYS A 109 15.17 -0.42 8.07
N VAL A 110 14.33 -0.31 7.04
CA VAL A 110 12.94 -0.76 7.02
C VAL A 110 12.77 -1.69 5.82
N GLU A 111 12.46 -2.95 6.08
CA GLU A 111 12.23 -3.96 5.05
C GLU A 111 10.79 -4.47 5.10
N GLU A 112 10.16 -4.61 3.94
CA GLU A 112 8.94 -5.41 3.76
C GLU A 112 9.35 -6.83 3.33
N LEU A 113 8.98 -7.82 4.15
CA LEU A 113 9.33 -9.24 4.01
C LEU A 113 8.24 -10.06 3.33
#